data_AF-A0A397HS75-F1
#
_entry.id   AF-A0A397HS75-F1
#
_cell.length_a   1.000
_cell.length_b   1.000
_cell.length_c   1.000
_cell.angle_alpha   90.00
_cell.angle_beta   90.00
_cell.angle_gamma   90.00
#
_symmetry.space_group_name_H-M   'P 1'
#
loop_
_entity.id
_entity.type
_entity.pdbx_description
1 polymer ?
#
loop_
_entity_poly.entity_id
_entity_poly.type
_entity_poly.pdbx_seq_one_letter_code
_entity_poly.pdbx_strand_id
1 'polypeptide(L)'
;MANITTYIRPGSRAMRYFCSTCGCQIGGEDGGWVISTSIFDANRDDTGIWDIKKHIYTESTLDGGLAEWLPRTGKKEMAVWNPPDDAIDHRPGEVDGKLLAQCDCGGVSFQFSRPTQEILDDPEIRRKWVSPVDKSKWIACLDACDTCRLTDGAHVIAWTFIPKRLITPAIPDDLLIGPSKAYVSSRGVRRTFCGTCGATVFYDCDGREDIVDVAVGLLRAPEGVKAENWLTWRTKRMAFSEDGMRYDPVLTESLRRGFEEWGKRKHGGLLDIIMG
;
A
#
# COMPACT_ATOMS: atom_id res chain seq x y z
N MET A 1 -23.09 -5.18 -16.07
CA MET A 1 -22.45 -4.89 -14.76
C MET A 1 -22.11 -6.19 -14.02
N ALA A 2 -21.49 -7.19 -14.68
CA ALA A 2 -21.47 -8.56 -14.13
C ALA A 2 -20.42 -8.83 -13.04
N ASN A 3 -19.48 -7.91 -12.75
CA ASN A 3 -18.34 -8.18 -11.84
C ASN A 3 -17.96 -6.97 -10.95
N ILE A 4 -18.94 -6.23 -10.42
CA ILE A 4 -18.69 -5.14 -9.46
C ILE A 4 -19.32 -5.51 -8.11
N THR A 5 -18.53 -5.41 -7.05
CA THR A 5 -18.99 -5.55 -5.67
C THR A 5 -19.05 -4.17 -5.02
N THR A 6 -20.11 -3.94 -4.23
CA THR A 6 -20.29 -2.73 -3.42
C THR A 6 -19.95 -3.00 -1.97
N TYR A 7 -19.37 -2.00 -1.30
CA TYR A 7 -19.10 -2.05 0.14
C TYR A 7 -19.36 -0.69 0.77
N ILE A 8 -20.07 -0.69 1.90
CA ILE A 8 -20.29 0.49 2.74
C ILE A 8 -19.61 0.20 4.08
N ARG A 9 -18.64 1.04 4.47
CA ARG A 9 -18.00 0.93 5.79
C ARG A 9 -19.07 1.15 6.87
N PRO A 10 -19.10 0.34 7.94
CA PRO A 10 -19.96 0.61 9.10
C PRO A 10 -19.77 2.05 9.61
N GLY A 11 -20.86 2.80 9.75
CA GLY A 11 -20.82 4.21 10.17
C GLY A 11 -20.53 5.23 9.06
N SER A 12 -20.28 4.78 7.82
CA SER A 12 -20.16 5.65 6.65
C SER A 12 -21.43 5.59 5.79
N ARG A 13 -21.75 6.70 5.12
CA ARG A 13 -22.75 6.75 4.04
C ARG A 13 -22.14 6.57 2.65
N ALA A 14 -20.82 6.54 2.55
CA ALA A 14 -20.10 6.44 1.28
C ALA A 14 -20.11 4.99 0.79
N MET A 15 -20.70 4.77 -0.38
CA MET A 15 -20.64 3.48 -1.06
C MET A 15 -19.35 3.39 -1.88
N ARG A 16 -18.62 2.28 -1.76
CA ARG A 16 -17.43 1.99 -2.58
C ARG A 16 -17.73 0.87 -3.57
N TYR A 17 -17.12 0.95 -4.74
CA TYR A 17 -17.25 -0.02 -5.82
C TYR A 17 -15.88 -0.59 -6.16
N PHE A 18 -15.78 -1.92 -6.24
CA PHE A 18 -14.56 -2.60 -6.64
C PHE A 18 -14.83 -3.81 -7.54
N CYS A 19 -13.84 -4.21 -8.32
CA CYS A 19 -13.94 -5.38 -9.20
C CYS A 19 -14.04 -6.67 -8.38
N SER A 20 -15.09 -7.45 -8.59
CA SER A 20 -15.34 -8.72 -7.88
C SER A 20 -14.30 -9.81 -8.17
N THR A 21 -13.49 -9.64 -9.22
CA THR A 21 -12.48 -10.60 -9.70
C THR A 21 -11.09 -10.30 -9.19
N CYS A 22 -10.66 -9.03 -9.19
CA CYS A 22 -9.28 -8.66 -8.86
C CYS A 22 -9.15 -7.69 -7.68
N GLY A 23 -10.24 -7.19 -7.11
CA GLY A 23 -10.20 -6.24 -5.99
C GLY A 23 -9.97 -4.78 -6.36
N CYS A 24 -9.71 -4.49 -7.64
CA CYS A 24 -9.47 -3.13 -8.14
C CYS A 24 -10.53 -2.13 -7.68
N GLN A 25 -10.09 -1.07 -7.01
CA GLN A 25 -10.94 0.02 -6.55
C GLN A 25 -11.36 0.87 -7.75
N ILE A 26 -12.67 0.89 -8.02
CA ILE A 26 -13.24 1.58 -9.19
C ILE A 26 -13.64 3.00 -8.83
N GLY A 27 -14.22 3.21 -7.65
CA GLY A 27 -14.76 4.50 -7.26
C GLY A 27 -15.71 4.40 -6.09
N GLY A 28 -16.48 5.46 -5.88
CA GLY A 28 -17.44 5.55 -4.79
C GLY A 28 -18.51 6.61 -5.01
N GLU A 29 -19.48 6.63 -4.12
CA GLU A 29 -20.57 7.58 -4.14
C GLU A 29 -20.84 8.07 -2.70
N ASP A 30 -20.75 9.39 -2.50
CA ASP A 30 -21.15 10.08 -1.27
C ASP A 30 -21.60 11.51 -1.61
N GLY A 31 -22.90 11.69 -1.85
CA GLY A 31 -23.46 12.96 -2.34
C GLY A 31 -23.03 13.35 -3.77
N GLY A 32 -22.29 12.45 -4.44
CA GLY A 32 -21.79 12.58 -5.80
C GLY A 32 -20.87 11.39 -6.13
N TRP A 33 -20.72 11.10 -7.41
CA TRP A 33 -19.84 10.03 -7.88
C TRP A 33 -18.39 10.48 -7.95
N VAL A 34 -17.50 9.63 -7.44
CA VAL A 34 -16.05 9.71 -7.64
C VAL A 34 -15.56 8.43 -8.31
N ILE A 35 -14.55 8.57 -9.15
CA ILE A 35 -13.95 7.45 -9.87
C ILE A 35 -12.45 7.43 -9.62
N SER A 36 -11.87 6.24 -9.50
CA SER A 36 -10.43 6.09 -9.49
C SER A 36 -9.90 6.47 -10.86
N THR A 37 -9.07 7.50 -10.94
CA THR A 37 -8.43 7.87 -12.21
C THR A 37 -7.41 6.80 -12.64
N SER A 38 -6.90 6.00 -11.69
CA SER A 38 -5.87 4.99 -11.90
C SER A 38 -6.28 3.84 -12.83
N ILE A 39 -7.58 3.61 -13.05
CA ILE A 39 -8.08 2.49 -13.88
C ILE A 39 -8.22 2.86 -15.36
N PHE A 40 -8.00 4.13 -15.71
CA PHE A 40 -8.10 4.60 -17.08
C PHE A 40 -6.79 4.43 -17.82
N ASP A 41 -6.92 4.32 -19.14
CA ASP A 41 -5.81 4.48 -20.06
C ASP A 41 -5.65 5.96 -20.48
N ALA A 42 -5.71 6.83 -19.48
CA ALA A 42 -5.62 8.28 -19.60
C ALA A 42 -4.28 8.75 -19.05
N ASN A 43 -3.79 9.92 -19.49
CA ASN A 43 -2.47 10.49 -19.21
C ASN A 43 -1.27 9.88 -19.98
N ARG A 44 -1.51 9.00 -20.97
CA ARG A 44 -0.51 8.73 -22.02
C ARG A 44 -0.39 9.97 -22.91
N ASP A 45 0.84 10.49 -23.07
CA ASP A 45 1.22 11.67 -23.86
C ASP A 45 0.83 13.06 -23.29
N ASP A 46 1.38 14.12 -23.90
CA ASP A 46 1.64 15.50 -23.42
C ASP A 46 0.47 16.30 -22.84
N THR A 47 -0.76 15.77 -22.89
CA THR A 47 -1.98 16.42 -22.43
C THR A 47 -2.66 15.56 -21.36
N GLY A 48 -2.12 15.57 -20.14
CA GLY A 48 -2.75 14.90 -19.00
C GLY A 48 -4.22 15.30 -18.86
N ILE A 49 -5.10 14.30 -18.83
CA ILE A 49 -6.56 14.43 -18.67
C ILE A 49 -6.89 14.75 -17.20
N TRP A 50 -6.10 14.24 -16.27
CA TRP A 50 -6.32 14.40 -14.83
C TRP A 50 -5.36 15.44 -14.23
N ASP A 51 -5.90 16.47 -13.59
CA ASP A 51 -5.14 17.47 -12.83
C ASP A 51 -5.35 17.22 -11.32
N ILE A 52 -4.45 16.45 -10.72
CA ILE A 52 -4.52 16.05 -9.29
C ILE A 52 -3.99 17.18 -8.42
N LYS A 53 -4.87 17.76 -7.60
CA LYS A 53 -4.64 19.02 -6.88
C LYS A 53 -4.77 18.97 -5.38
N LYS A 54 -5.29 17.88 -4.82
CA LYS A 54 -5.76 17.88 -3.44
C LYS A 54 -5.55 16.54 -2.76
N HIS A 55 -5.07 16.58 -1.53
CA HIS A 55 -5.16 15.48 -0.56
C HIS A 55 -6.39 15.68 0.32
N ILE A 56 -7.13 14.60 0.54
CA ILE A 56 -8.33 14.58 1.37
C ILE A 56 -8.18 13.49 2.43
N TYR A 57 -8.70 13.72 3.64
CA TYR A 57 -8.64 12.79 4.79
C TYR A 57 -7.21 12.54 5.32
N THR A 58 -6.33 13.54 5.25
CA THR A 58 -4.94 13.43 5.72
C THR A 58 -4.83 13.29 7.23
N GLU A 59 -5.77 13.83 8.01
CA GLU A 59 -5.75 13.70 9.47
C GLU A 59 -5.92 12.26 9.94
N SER A 60 -6.69 11.46 9.18
CA SER A 60 -6.89 10.03 9.49
C SER A 60 -5.62 9.18 9.38
N THR A 61 -4.55 9.72 8.76
CA THR A 61 -3.29 8.98 8.58
C THR A 61 -2.35 9.06 9.77
N LEU A 62 -2.61 10.00 10.72
CA LEU A 62 -1.84 10.31 11.93
C LEU A 62 -0.41 10.84 11.73
N ASP A 63 0.26 10.43 10.67
CA ASP A 63 1.63 10.83 10.35
C ASP A 63 1.71 11.73 9.11
N GLY A 64 0.58 12.16 8.53
CA GLY A 64 0.51 12.92 7.27
C GLY A 64 0.53 12.07 5.99
N GLY A 65 0.82 10.76 6.08
CA GLY A 65 0.63 9.79 5.01
C GLY A 65 1.30 10.17 3.69
N LEU A 66 0.61 9.91 2.58
CA LEU A 66 1.09 10.24 1.23
C LEU A 66 1.25 11.76 1.01
N ALA A 67 0.49 12.60 1.72
CA ALA A 67 0.57 14.05 1.55
C ALA A 67 1.95 14.62 1.91
N GLU A 68 2.66 13.98 2.84
CA GLU A 68 4.04 14.34 3.18
C GLU A 68 5.04 13.96 2.07
N TRP A 69 4.73 12.93 1.29
CA TRP A 69 5.56 12.43 0.18
C TRP A 69 5.21 13.05 -1.17
N LEU A 70 4.01 13.61 -1.30
CA LEU A 70 3.54 14.30 -2.50
C LEU A 70 2.94 15.67 -2.12
N PRO A 71 3.74 16.62 -1.62
CA PRO A 71 3.23 17.95 -1.29
C PRO A 71 2.88 18.78 -2.52
N ARG A 72 3.42 18.43 -3.70
CA ARG A 72 3.31 19.17 -4.96
C ARG A 72 3.04 18.24 -6.14
N THR A 73 2.41 18.75 -7.19
CA THR A 73 2.38 18.12 -8.53
C THR A 73 2.94 19.10 -9.56
N GLY A 74 4.09 18.75 -10.13
CA GLY A 74 4.88 19.64 -10.97
C GLY A 74 5.30 20.90 -10.21
N LYS A 75 4.74 22.05 -10.60
CA LYS A 75 5.00 23.36 -9.95
C LYS A 75 3.90 23.80 -8.97
N LYS A 76 2.80 23.03 -8.85
CA LYS A 76 1.63 23.40 -8.06
C LYS A 76 1.70 22.73 -6.69
N GLU A 77 1.39 23.48 -5.63
CA GLU A 77 1.12 22.91 -4.31
C GLU A 77 -0.18 22.11 -4.33
N MET A 78 -0.19 20.97 -3.65
CA MET A 78 -1.42 20.25 -3.39
C MET A 78 -2.15 20.88 -2.21
N ALA A 79 -3.43 21.21 -2.41
CA ALA A 79 -4.29 21.63 -1.32
C ALA A 79 -4.52 20.45 -0.36
N VAL A 80 -4.62 20.71 0.93
CA VAL A 80 -5.05 19.73 1.94
C VAL A 80 -6.43 20.15 2.44
N TRP A 81 -7.37 19.21 2.49
CA TRP A 81 -8.70 19.46 3.03
C TRP A 81 -9.19 18.24 3.81
N ASN A 82 -9.67 18.45 5.04
CA ASN A 82 -10.29 17.43 5.87
C ASN A 82 -11.72 17.83 6.21
N PRO A 83 -12.67 16.89 6.26
CA PRO A 83 -14.01 17.20 6.73
C PRO A 83 -14.02 17.50 8.24
N PRO A 84 -14.88 18.43 8.73
CA PRO A 84 -14.92 18.83 10.14
C PRO A 84 -15.26 17.70 11.12
N ASP A 85 -16.09 16.74 10.70
CA ASP A 85 -16.62 15.64 11.53
C ASP A 85 -16.09 14.27 11.07
N ASP A 86 -14.84 14.20 10.61
CA ASP A 86 -14.23 12.92 10.26
C ASP A 86 -13.85 12.15 11.52
N ALA A 87 -14.69 11.21 11.93
CA ALA A 87 -14.35 10.29 13.01
C ALA A 87 -13.16 9.42 12.57
N ILE A 88 -11.98 9.70 13.13
CA ILE A 88 -10.77 8.91 12.93
C ILE A 88 -10.99 7.54 13.60
N ASP A 89 -11.50 6.56 12.85
CA ASP A 89 -11.54 5.16 13.28
C ASP A 89 -10.15 4.52 13.08
N HIS A 90 -9.17 5.03 13.83
CA HIS A 90 -7.88 4.39 13.94
C HIS A 90 -7.98 3.30 15.00
N ARG A 91 -7.86 2.05 14.56
CA ARG A 91 -7.81 0.88 15.44
C ARG A 91 -6.37 0.38 15.50
N PRO A 92 -5.48 1.05 16.26
CA PRO A 92 -4.12 0.60 16.38
C PRO A 92 -4.12 -0.81 16.98
N GLY A 93 -3.28 -1.67 16.43
CA GLY A 93 -3.19 -3.05 16.87
C GLY A 93 -1.75 -3.47 16.93
N GLU A 94 -1.10 -3.24 18.06
CA GLU A 94 0.12 -3.97 18.41
C GLU A 94 -0.20 -4.78 19.67
N VAL A 95 -0.11 -6.10 19.55
CA VAL A 95 -0.40 -7.03 20.66
C VAL A 95 0.76 -8.00 20.76
N ASP A 96 1.32 -8.14 21.96
CA ASP A 96 2.44 -9.05 22.26
C ASP A 96 3.66 -8.86 21.31
N GLY A 97 3.97 -7.61 20.95
CA GLY A 97 5.09 -7.28 20.07
C GLY A 97 4.91 -7.73 18.61
N LYS A 98 3.65 -7.93 18.17
CA LYS A 98 3.27 -8.20 16.78
C LYS A 98 2.36 -7.11 16.24
N LEU A 99 2.59 -6.70 15.00
CA LEU A 99 1.79 -5.69 14.33
C LEU A 99 0.57 -6.33 13.65
N LEU A 100 -0.61 -5.78 13.90
CA LEU A 100 -1.85 -6.13 13.24
C LEU A 100 -1.89 -5.58 11.82
N ALA A 101 -2.21 -6.45 10.87
CA ALA A 101 -2.68 -6.13 9.54
C ALA A 101 -4.14 -6.54 9.42
N GLN A 102 -5.02 -5.59 9.13
CA GLN A 102 -6.45 -5.83 9.08
C GLN A 102 -7.12 -5.00 7.98
N CYS A 103 -8.03 -5.60 7.22
CA CYS A 103 -8.81 -4.88 6.22
C CYS A 103 -9.92 -4.04 6.85
N ASP A 104 -10.58 -3.22 6.04
CA ASP A 104 -11.61 -2.30 6.54
C ASP A 104 -12.78 -2.98 7.25
N CYS A 105 -13.28 -4.09 6.70
CA CYS A 105 -14.41 -4.81 7.27
C CYS A 105 -14.01 -5.77 8.40
N GLY A 106 -12.72 -5.86 8.74
CA GLY A 106 -12.19 -6.79 9.75
C GLY A 106 -12.16 -8.27 9.33
N GLY A 107 -12.66 -8.61 8.14
CA GLY A 107 -12.77 -10.01 7.70
C GLY A 107 -11.42 -10.68 7.39
N VAL A 108 -10.47 -9.90 6.87
CA VAL A 108 -9.07 -10.33 6.73
C VAL A 108 -8.29 -9.70 7.87
N SER A 109 -7.70 -10.52 8.73
CA SER A 109 -6.99 -10.08 9.93
C SER A 109 -5.87 -11.06 10.27
N PHE A 110 -4.65 -10.56 10.42
CA PHE A 110 -3.48 -11.33 10.83
C PHE A 110 -2.45 -10.40 11.49
N GLN A 111 -1.45 -10.98 12.12
CA GLN A 111 -0.36 -10.27 12.78
C GLN A 111 0.99 -10.78 12.28
N PHE A 112 2.03 -9.95 12.33
CA PHE A 112 3.40 -10.40 12.09
C PHE A 112 4.37 -9.84 13.12
N SER A 113 5.41 -10.61 13.42
CA SER A 113 6.46 -10.19 14.34
C SER A 113 7.52 -9.33 13.66
N ARG A 114 8.37 -8.71 14.47
CA ARG A 114 9.66 -8.16 14.04
C ARG A 114 10.59 -9.28 13.53
N PRO A 115 11.69 -8.95 12.83
CA PRO A 115 12.72 -9.93 12.50
C PRO A 115 13.21 -10.65 13.76
N THR A 116 13.13 -11.98 13.75
CA THR A 116 13.61 -12.83 14.85
C THR A 116 15.12 -13.05 14.74
N GLN A 117 15.75 -13.57 15.79
CA GLN A 117 17.18 -13.92 15.73
C GLN A 117 17.48 -14.90 14.59
N GLU A 118 16.58 -15.86 14.35
CA GLU A 118 16.71 -16.82 13.25
C GLU A 118 16.74 -16.14 11.87
N ILE A 119 15.89 -15.12 11.66
CA ILE A 119 15.92 -14.30 10.42
C ILE A 119 17.23 -13.52 10.31
N LEU A 120 17.76 -13.03 11.43
CA LEU A 120 18.99 -12.25 11.44
C LEU A 120 20.24 -13.11 11.21
N ASP A 121 20.16 -14.40 11.54
CA ASP A 121 21.19 -15.40 11.36
C ASP A 121 21.22 -15.95 9.93
N ASP A 122 20.11 -15.86 9.18
CA ASP A 122 20.06 -16.11 7.72
C ASP A 122 20.60 -14.89 6.95
N PRO A 123 21.80 -14.97 6.35
CA PRO A 123 22.41 -13.82 5.69
C PRO A 123 21.67 -13.40 4.43
N GLU A 124 20.97 -14.32 3.75
CA GLU A 124 20.27 -14.04 2.51
C GLU A 124 18.96 -13.32 2.77
N ILE A 125 18.14 -13.85 3.67
CA ILE A 125 16.88 -13.23 4.08
C ILE A 125 17.16 -11.87 4.72
N ARG A 126 18.12 -11.79 5.65
CA ARG A 126 18.48 -10.53 6.31
C ARG A 126 18.90 -9.47 5.31
N ARG A 127 19.73 -9.80 4.33
CA ARG A 127 20.20 -8.83 3.32
C ARG A 127 19.07 -8.32 2.43
N LYS A 128 18.09 -9.17 2.10
CA LYS A 128 17.02 -8.85 1.14
C LYS A 128 15.81 -8.15 1.78
N TRP A 129 15.44 -8.51 3.02
CA TRP A 129 14.12 -8.19 3.59
C TRP A 129 14.16 -7.44 4.94
N VAL A 130 15.29 -7.47 5.65
CA VAL A 130 15.48 -6.73 6.90
C VAL A 130 16.15 -5.39 6.63
N SER A 131 15.74 -4.36 7.38
CA SER A 131 16.30 -3.02 7.22
C SER A 131 17.82 -3.01 7.46
N PRO A 132 18.59 -2.34 6.58
CA PRO A 132 20.04 -2.25 6.72
C PRO A 132 20.49 -1.29 7.83
N VAL A 133 19.57 -0.44 8.33
CA VAL A 133 19.86 0.59 9.34
C VAL A 133 19.21 0.29 10.69
N ASP A 134 18.24 -0.63 10.74
CA ASP A 134 17.58 -1.05 11.97
C ASP A 134 17.14 -2.51 11.87
N LYS A 135 17.85 -3.41 12.56
CA LYS A 135 17.59 -4.86 12.49
C LYS A 135 16.22 -5.27 13.05
N SER A 136 15.50 -4.37 13.73
CA SER A 136 14.16 -4.63 14.26
C SER A 136 13.02 -4.32 13.28
N LYS A 137 13.35 -3.82 12.06
CA LYS A 137 12.39 -3.35 11.06
C LYS A 137 12.47 -4.14 9.76
N TRP A 138 11.31 -4.27 9.11
CA TRP A 138 11.20 -4.81 7.76
C TRP A 138 11.41 -3.72 6.71
N ILE A 139 11.79 -4.11 5.50
CA ILE A 139 11.86 -3.18 4.37
C ILE A 139 10.46 -2.90 3.83
N ALA A 140 10.23 -1.66 3.39
CA ALA A 140 9.03 -1.26 2.65
C ALA A 140 9.40 -0.42 1.43
N CYS A 141 8.54 -0.45 0.41
CA CYS A 141 8.70 0.38 -0.78
C CYS A 141 7.37 0.87 -1.34
N LEU A 142 7.46 1.93 -2.13
CA LEU A 142 6.42 2.33 -3.07
C LEU A 142 6.62 1.59 -4.40
N ASP A 143 5.52 1.19 -5.03
CA ASP A 143 5.49 0.51 -6.33
C ASP A 143 4.46 1.19 -7.25
N ALA A 144 4.94 1.61 -8.42
CA ALA A 144 4.15 2.26 -9.47
C ALA A 144 3.94 1.39 -10.71
N CYS A 145 4.09 0.06 -10.57
CA CYS A 145 3.91 -0.88 -11.66
C CYS A 145 2.50 -0.78 -12.28
N ASP A 146 2.40 -0.95 -13.60
CA ASP A 146 1.12 -0.85 -14.32
C ASP A 146 0.08 -1.85 -13.82
N THR A 147 0.52 -3.08 -13.51
CA THR A 147 -0.37 -4.13 -12.99
C THR A 147 -0.90 -3.74 -11.63
N CYS A 148 -0.04 -3.28 -10.72
CA CYS A 148 -0.37 -2.83 -9.38
C CYS A 148 -1.40 -1.71 -9.47
N ARG A 149 -1.11 -0.70 -10.31
CA ARG A 149 -2.01 0.43 -10.56
C ARG A 149 -3.41 -0.03 -10.97
N LEU A 150 -3.48 -0.93 -11.95
CA LEU A 150 -4.75 -1.43 -12.49
C LEU A 150 -5.46 -2.42 -11.56
N THR A 151 -4.75 -3.17 -10.72
CA THR A 151 -5.35 -4.14 -9.80
C THR A 151 -5.73 -3.57 -8.45
N ASP A 152 -5.05 -2.51 -8.01
CA ASP A 152 -5.35 -1.83 -6.75
C ASP A 152 -6.31 -0.66 -6.98
N GLY A 153 -6.30 -0.08 -8.19
CA GLY A 153 -7.05 1.14 -8.48
C GLY A 153 -6.42 2.37 -7.83
N ALA A 154 -5.10 2.38 -7.64
CA ALA A 154 -4.33 3.48 -7.07
C ALA A 154 -3.08 3.78 -7.93
N HIS A 155 -2.58 5.02 -7.96
CA HIS A 155 -1.41 5.35 -8.79
C HIS A 155 -0.12 4.71 -8.28
N VAL A 156 -0.08 4.40 -6.98
CA VAL A 156 1.03 3.78 -6.30
C VAL A 156 0.48 2.91 -5.17
N ILE A 157 1.11 1.77 -4.93
CA ILE A 157 0.86 0.92 -3.76
C ILE A 157 2.13 0.85 -2.91
N ALA A 158 1.94 0.62 -1.61
CA ALA A 158 3.04 0.38 -0.69
C ALA A 158 3.05 -1.10 -0.25
N TRP A 159 4.23 -1.73 -0.32
CA TRP A 159 4.47 -3.11 0.07
C TRP A 159 5.50 -3.20 1.18
N THR A 160 5.33 -4.18 2.07
CA THR A 160 6.39 -4.70 2.95
C THR A 160 6.50 -6.22 2.79
N PHE A 161 7.66 -6.79 3.11
CA PHE A 161 8.01 -8.16 2.72
C PHE A 161 8.21 -9.01 3.98
N ILE A 162 7.33 -9.97 4.19
CA ILE A 162 7.25 -10.71 5.45
C ILE A 162 7.42 -12.21 5.19
N PRO A 163 8.31 -12.90 5.91
CA PRO A 163 8.35 -14.36 5.92
C PRO A 163 7.01 -14.94 6.40
N LYS A 164 6.42 -15.84 5.61
CA LYS A 164 5.09 -16.45 5.89
C LYS A 164 5.04 -17.09 7.27
N ARG A 165 6.16 -17.70 7.70
CA ARG A 165 6.34 -18.31 9.03
C ARG A 165 6.26 -17.34 10.22
N LEU A 166 6.38 -16.03 9.99
CA LEU A 166 6.24 -15.01 11.03
C LEU A 166 4.83 -14.41 11.09
N ILE A 167 3.92 -14.86 10.25
CA ILE A 167 2.53 -14.40 10.23
C ILE A 167 1.66 -15.32 11.09
N THR A 168 0.79 -14.72 11.90
CA THR A 168 -0.16 -15.39 12.80
C THR A 168 -1.58 -14.90 12.54
N PRO A 169 -2.58 -15.79 12.35
CA PRO A 169 -2.45 -17.24 12.22
C PRO A 169 -1.59 -17.62 11.01
N ALA A 170 -1.10 -18.87 11.00
CA ALA A 170 -0.34 -19.38 9.86
C ALA A 170 -1.18 -19.22 8.58
N ILE A 171 -0.59 -18.64 7.54
CA ILE A 171 -1.27 -18.42 6.26
C ILE A 171 -1.29 -19.75 5.49
N PRO A 172 -2.44 -20.18 4.94
CA PRO A 172 -2.47 -21.34 4.04
C PRO A 172 -1.70 -21.09 2.74
N ASP A 173 -1.31 -22.17 2.04
CA ASP A 173 -0.55 -22.08 0.78
C ASP A 173 -1.29 -21.32 -0.35
N ASP A 174 -2.62 -21.27 -0.29
CA ASP A 174 -3.45 -20.50 -1.22
C ASP A 174 -3.56 -19.00 -0.88
N LEU A 175 -2.97 -18.59 0.25
CA LEU A 175 -2.96 -17.24 0.82
C LEU A 175 -4.34 -16.70 1.22
N LEU A 176 -5.33 -17.58 1.36
CA LEU A 176 -6.69 -17.19 1.69
C LEU A 176 -6.90 -17.12 3.20
N ILE A 177 -7.04 -15.90 3.71
CA ILE A 177 -7.45 -15.61 5.09
C ILE A 177 -8.87 -15.02 5.07
N GLY A 178 -9.77 -15.53 5.91
CA GLY A 178 -11.12 -15.01 6.02
C GLY A 178 -11.87 -14.98 4.68
N PRO A 179 -12.59 -13.89 4.33
CA PRO A 179 -13.35 -13.79 3.08
C PRO A 179 -12.48 -13.35 1.89
N SER A 180 -11.16 -13.56 1.95
CA SER A 180 -10.29 -13.18 0.83
C SER A 180 -10.55 -14.03 -0.41
N LYS A 181 -10.22 -13.45 -1.56
CA LYS A 181 -10.23 -14.08 -2.87
C LYS A 181 -8.83 -13.98 -3.46
N ALA A 182 -8.45 -14.97 -4.26
CA ALA A 182 -7.19 -15.00 -4.98
C ALA A 182 -7.41 -15.02 -6.49
N TYR A 183 -6.46 -14.45 -7.23
CA TYR A 183 -6.40 -14.57 -8.68
C TYR A 183 -4.95 -14.60 -9.15
N VAL A 184 -4.73 -15.13 -10.34
CA VAL A 184 -3.43 -15.18 -11.01
C VAL A 184 -3.35 -13.97 -11.94
N SER A 185 -2.51 -12.99 -11.61
CA SER A 185 -2.35 -11.78 -12.44
C SER A 185 -1.42 -11.99 -13.64
N SER A 186 -0.47 -12.91 -13.50
CA SER A 186 0.44 -13.36 -14.55
C SER A 186 0.99 -14.74 -14.15
N ARG A 187 1.70 -15.42 -15.08
CA ARG A 187 2.27 -16.74 -14.79
C ARG A 187 3.19 -16.67 -13.57
N GLY A 188 2.93 -17.52 -12.57
CA GLY A 188 3.72 -17.59 -11.34
C GLY A 188 3.48 -16.43 -10.38
N VAL A 189 2.41 -15.65 -10.56
CA VAL A 189 2.07 -14.52 -9.67
C VAL A 189 0.63 -14.66 -9.17
N ARG A 190 0.47 -14.70 -7.86
CA ARG A 190 -0.82 -14.72 -7.17
C ARG A 190 -1.01 -13.43 -6.39
N ARG A 191 -2.23 -12.90 -6.46
CA ARG A 191 -2.65 -11.73 -5.67
C ARG A 191 -3.92 -12.06 -4.90
N THR A 192 -4.05 -11.51 -3.70
CA THR A 192 -5.25 -11.67 -2.89
C THR A 192 -5.83 -10.33 -2.45
N PHE A 193 -7.16 -10.31 -2.31
CA PHE A 193 -7.91 -9.16 -1.82
C PHE A 193 -9.07 -9.61 -0.95
N CYS A 194 -9.58 -8.76 -0.08
CA CYS A 194 -10.77 -9.05 0.71
C CYS A 194 -12.01 -9.06 -0.20
N GLY A 195 -12.71 -10.19 -0.30
CA GLY A 195 -13.93 -10.31 -1.12
C GLY A 195 -15.11 -9.47 -0.63
N THR A 196 -15.05 -8.96 0.61
CA THR A 196 -16.08 -8.12 1.23
C THR A 196 -15.84 -6.63 0.97
N CYS A 197 -14.66 -6.10 1.32
CA CYS A 197 -14.37 -4.65 1.21
C CYS A 197 -13.42 -4.26 0.08
N GLY A 198 -12.88 -5.24 -0.66
CA GLY A 198 -11.99 -5.00 -1.79
C GLY A 198 -10.55 -4.62 -1.44
N ALA A 199 -10.17 -4.60 -0.15
CA ALA A 199 -8.81 -4.26 0.24
C ALA A 199 -7.79 -5.26 -0.31
N THR A 200 -6.74 -4.77 -0.98
CA THR A 200 -5.57 -5.57 -1.38
C THR A 200 -4.89 -6.15 -0.15
N VAL A 201 -4.48 -7.42 -0.22
CA VAL A 201 -3.90 -8.15 0.91
C VAL A 201 -2.47 -8.61 0.61
N PHE A 202 -2.32 -9.62 -0.24
CA PHE A 202 -1.02 -10.23 -0.53
C PHE A 202 -0.66 -10.16 -2.01
N TYR A 203 0.63 -10.04 -2.27
CA TYR A 203 1.26 -10.41 -3.54
C TYR A 203 2.29 -11.52 -3.28
N ASP A 204 2.27 -12.55 -4.12
CA ASP A 204 3.15 -13.71 -4.03
C ASP A 204 3.59 -14.10 -5.44
N CYS A 205 4.85 -14.51 -5.57
CA CYS A 205 5.40 -14.92 -6.85
C CYS A 205 6.41 -16.06 -6.71
N ASP A 206 6.54 -16.86 -7.77
CA ASP A 206 7.54 -17.93 -7.86
C ASP A 206 8.97 -17.40 -7.59
N GLY A 207 9.81 -18.22 -6.95
CA GLY A 207 11.20 -17.86 -6.61
C GLY A 207 11.37 -17.08 -5.30
N ARG A 208 10.28 -16.84 -4.55
CA ARG A 208 10.28 -16.24 -3.20
C ARG A 208 9.31 -16.97 -2.26
N GLU A 209 9.34 -18.30 -2.24
CA GLU A 209 8.29 -19.14 -1.66
C GLU A 209 8.00 -18.89 -0.18
N ASP A 210 9.01 -18.51 0.63
CA ASP A 210 8.84 -18.20 2.06
C ASP A 210 8.44 -16.74 2.32
N ILE A 211 8.49 -15.85 1.32
CA ILE A 211 8.19 -14.42 1.49
C ILE A 211 6.84 -14.10 0.85
N VAL A 212 6.05 -13.27 1.53
CA VAL A 212 4.85 -12.66 0.95
C VAL A 212 4.93 -11.15 1.07
N ASP A 213 4.46 -10.46 0.04
CA ASP A 213 4.36 -9.01 0.04
C ASP A 213 3.02 -8.65 0.66
N VAL A 214 3.04 -7.85 1.73
CA VAL A 214 1.87 -7.40 2.49
C VAL A 214 1.57 -5.95 2.14
N ALA A 215 0.32 -5.69 1.75
CA ALA A 215 -0.12 -4.33 1.44
C ALA A 215 -0.07 -3.46 2.71
N VAL A 216 0.72 -2.39 2.69
CA VAL A 216 0.94 -1.53 3.87
C VAL A 216 -0.35 -0.84 4.33
N GLY A 217 -1.32 -0.63 3.43
CA GLY A 217 -2.63 -0.07 3.78
C GLY A 217 -3.45 -0.93 4.77
N LEU A 218 -3.07 -2.19 4.99
CA LEU A 218 -3.67 -3.03 6.02
C LEU A 218 -3.09 -2.79 7.42
N LEU A 219 -1.89 -2.23 7.52
CA LEU A 219 -1.20 -2.12 8.80
C LEU A 219 -1.95 -1.18 9.74
N ARG A 220 -2.02 -1.59 11.01
CA ARG A 220 -2.66 -0.86 12.09
C ARG A 220 -1.61 -0.36 13.08
N ALA A 221 -0.58 0.29 12.55
CA ALA A 221 0.53 0.81 13.35
C ALA A 221 0.08 2.05 14.15
N PRO A 222 0.32 2.10 15.47
CA PRO A 222 -0.14 3.20 16.32
C PRO A 222 0.40 4.57 15.92
N GLU A 223 1.57 4.63 15.29
CA GLU A 223 2.20 5.87 14.86
C GLU A 223 1.67 6.44 13.53
N GLY A 224 0.84 5.69 12.80
CA GLY A 224 0.28 6.12 11.52
C GLY A 224 0.54 5.15 10.36
N VAL A 225 0.01 5.52 9.18
CA VAL A 225 -0.08 4.64 8.01
C VAL A 225 1.27 4.30 7.36
N LYS A 226 2.32 5.08 7.63
CA LYS A 226 3.69 4.78 7.18
C LYS A 226 4.36 3.70 8.04
N ALA A 227 3.81 3.40 9.23
CA ALA A 227 4.32 2.39 10.16
C ALA A 227 5.85 2.50 10.41
N GLU A 228 6.34 3.71 10.62
CA GLU A 228 7.79 4.01 10.71
C GLU A 228 8.51 3.27 11.85
N ASN A 229 7.81 2.77 12.88
CA ASN A 229 8.39 1.96 13.94
C ASN A 229 8.60 0.50 13.53
N TRP A 230 7.98 0.07 12.44
CA TRP A 230 8.00 -1.30 11.92
C TRP A 230 8.73 -1.41 10.59
N LEU A 231 8.71 -0.33 9.80
CA LEU A 231 9.16 -0.30 8.42
C LEU A 231 10.34 0.66 8.23
N THR A 232 11.27 0.26 7.37
CA THR A 232 12.27 1.14 6.77
C THR A 232 11.97 1.29 5.28
N TRP A 233 11.70 2.51 4.87
CA TRP A 233 11.30 2.84 3.51
C TRP A 233 12.51 2.95 2.57
N ARG A 234 12.43 2.31 1.41
CA ARG A 234 13.39 2.43 0.32
C ARG A 234 13.21 3.78 -0.38
N THR A 235 13.81 4.83 0.17
CA THR A 235 13.54 6.22 -0.26
C THR A 235 14.29 6.64 -1.52
N LYS A 236 15.34 5.93 -1.94
CA LYS A 236 16.09 6.30 -3.15
C LYS A 236 15.39 5.91 -4.46
N ARG A 237 14.55 4.87 -4.44
CA ARG A 237 13.96 4.30 -5.64
C ARG A 237 12.56 3.77 -5.35
N MET A 238 11.59 4.23 -6.13
CA MET A 238 10.27 3.61 -6.25
C MET A 238 10.35 2.42 -7.21
N ALA A 239 9.70 1.31 -6.90
CA ALA A 239 9.63 0.15 -7.79
C ALA A 239 8.83 0.51 -9.05
N PHE A 240 9.31 0.03 -10.20
CA PHE A 240 8.70 0.23 -11.53
C PHE A 240 8.30 1.69 -11.81
N SER A 241 9.14 2.66 -11.41
CA SER A 241 8.88 4.09 -11.61
C SER A 241 8.65 4.46 -13.08
N GLU A 242 9.27 3.72 -14.01
CA GLU A 242 9.13 3.86 -15.45
C GLU A 242 7.69 3.62 -15.94
N ASP A 243 6.95 2.72 -15.31
CA ASP A 243 5.53 2.47 -15.60
C ASP A 243 4.69 3.65 -15.12
N GLY A 244 4.94 4.10 -13.89
CA GLY A 244 4.32 5.32 -13.35
C GLY A 244 4.59 6.53 -14.23
N MET A 245 5.82 6.69 -14.74
CA MET A 245 6.19 7.80 -15.64
C MET A 245 5.48 7.72 -16.99
N ARG A 246 5.24 6.52 -17.51
CA ARG A 246 4.48 6.31 -18.74
C ARG A 246 2.99 6.61 -18.56
N TYR A 247 2.46 6.41 -17.36
CA TYR A 247 1.06 6.72 -17.04
C TYR A 247 0.85 8.19 -16.65
N ASP A 248 1.60 8.73 -15.69
CA ASP A 248 1.52 10.13 -15.28
C ASP A 248 2.92 10.64 -14.88
N PRO A 249 3.68 11.24 -15.81
CA PRO A 249 5.06 11.65 -15.54
C PRO A 249 5.14 12.80 -14.53
N VAL A 250 4.15 13.68 -14.48
CA VAL A 250 4.15 14.84 -13.58
C VAL A 250 3.93 14.38 -12.14
N LEU A 251 2.92 13.55 -11.89
CA LEU A 251 2.64 13.02 -10.56
C LEU A 251 3.75 12.09 -10.11
N THR A 252 4.19 11.18 -10.97
CA THR A 252 5.21 10.17 -10.61
C THR A 252 6.54 10.82 -10.23
N GLU A 253 7.01 11.79 -11.02
CA GLU A 253 8.26 12.49 -10.70
C GLU A 253 8.12 13.33 -9.42
N SER A 254 6.95 13.95 -9.19
CA SER A 254 6.70 14.73 -7.98
C SER A 254 6.68 13.85 -6.73
N LEU A 255 6.05 12.67 -6.81
CA LEU A 255 6.05 11.68 -5.72
C LEU A 255 7.45 11.17 -5.43
N ARG A 256 8.21 10.81 -6.49
CA ARG A 256 9.60 10.35 -6.35
C ARG A 256 10.45 11.40 -5.62
N ARG A 257 10.36 12.67 -6.02
CA ARG A 257 11.11 13.76 -5.37
C ARG A 257 10.70 14.00 -3.94
N GLY A 258 9.40 14.11 -3.67
CA GLY A 258 8.91 14.37 -2.32
C GLY A 258 9.24 13.22 -1.37
N PHE A 259 9.19 11.98 -1.84
CA PHE A 259 9.61 10.79 -1.08
C PHE A 259 11.12 10.76 -0.81
N GLU A 260 11.95 11.13 -1.80
CA GLU A 260 13.41 11.28 -1.60
C GLU A 260 13.74 12.40 -0.61
N GLU A 261 13.11 13.56 -0.74
CA GLU A 261 13.32 14.69 0.17
C GLU A 261 12.89 14.34 1.59
N TRP A 262 11.74 13.68 1.74
CA TRP A 262 11.30 13.14 3.01
C TRP A 262 12.33 12.17 3.60
N GLY A 263 12.83 11.23 2.80
CA GLY A 263 13.87 10.28 3.21
C GLY A 263 15.15 10.96 3.69
N LYS A 264 15.63 11.99 2.97
CA LYS A 264 16.79 12.78 3.38
C LYS A 264 16.58 13.47 4.72
N ARG A 265 15.41 14.09 4.93
CA ARG A 265 15.08 14.74 6.21
C ARG A 265 15.02 13.73 7.35
N LYS A 266 14.45 12.55 7.12
CA LYS A 266 14.22 11.52 8.15
C LYS A 266 15.46 10.70 8.50
N HIS A 267 16.27 10.35 7.51
CA HIS A 267 17.38 9.40 7.67
C HIS A 267 18.76 10.03 7.51
N GLY A 268 18.84 11.34 7.26
CA GLY A 268 20.10 12.02 6.94
C GLY A 268 20.67 11.67 5.55
N GLY A 269 19.92 10.92 4.74
CA GLY A 269 20.34 10.45 3.41
C GLY A 269 19.25 9.61 2.73
N LEU A 270 19.53 9.17 1.50
CA LEU A 270 18.64 8.26 0.76
C LEU A 270 19.03 6.81 1.03
N LEU A 271 18.03 5.97 1.33
CA LEU A 271 18.24 4.54 1.53
C LEU A 271 18.09 3.80 0.21
N ASP A 272 19.21 3.30 -0.32
CA ASP A 272 19.24 2.47 -1.52
C ASP A 272 19.20 0.99 -1.18
N ILE A 273 18.01 0.50 -0.89
CA ILE A 273 17.81 -0.86 -0.45
C ILE A 273 17.66 -1.76 -1.69
N ILE A 274 18.51 -2.78 -1.83
CA ILE A 274 18.34 -3.80 -2.88
C ILE A 274 17.33 -4.81 -2.35
N MET A 275 16.16 -4.87 -2.98
CA MET A 275 15.12 -5.86 -2.69
C MET A 275 15.35 -7.08 -3.58
N GLY A 276 15.04 -8.27 -3.05
CA GLY A 276 15.27 -9.56 -3.70
C GLY A 276 14.34 -9.85 -4.86
#